data_AF-A0A444X3U3-F1
#
_entry.id   AF-A0A444X3U3-F1
#
_cell.length_a   1.000
_cell.length_b   1.000
_cell.length_c   1.000
_cell.angle_alpha   90.00
_cell.angle_beta   90.00
_cell.angle_gamma   90.00
#
_symmetry.space_group_name_H-M   'P 1'
#
loop_
_entity.id
_entity.type
_entity.pdbx_description
1 polymer ?
#
loop_
_entity_poly.entity_id
_entity_poly.type
_entity_poly.pdbx_seq_one_letter_code
_entity_poly.pdbx_strand_id
1 'polypeptide(L)' 'MNQISQGHTLAISNGNFVLELDFEPFNISFSRPTLNKSIGNGVEFFNGHLSAKFFRGKESMQPLLEFLRLHSYNGKVGQ' A
#
# COMPACT_ATOMS: atom_id res chain seq x y z
N MET A 1 -24.77 -22.19 5.10
CA MET A 1 -24.47 -20.78 4.79
C MET A 1 -25.53 -20.34 3.78
N ASN A 2 -26.56 -19.62 4.23
CA ASN A 2 -27.68 -19.24 3.37
C ASN A 2 -27.20 -18.18 2.38
N GLN A 3 -27.34 -18.42 1.09
CA GLN A 3 -27.15 -17.40 0.07
C GLN A 3 -28.36 -16.46 0.12
N ILE A 4 -28.22 -15.38 0.90
CA ILE A 4 -29.24 -14.34 1.01
C ILE A 4 -29.17 -13.57 -0.32
N SER A 5 -30.15 -13.82 -1.19
CA SER A 5 -30.34 -13.26 -2.54
C SER A 5 -29.57 -13.94 -3.67
N GLN A 6 -30.05 -15.11 -4.11
CA GLN A 6 -30.06 -15.43 -5.54
C GLN A 6 -31.49 -15.38 -6.06
N GLY A 7 -31.90 -14.21 -6.52
CA GLY A 7 -33.17 -14.01 -7.21
C GLY A 7 -33.14 -14.68 -8.58
N HIS A 8 -33.91 -15.76 -8.69
CA HIS A 8 -34.47 -16.41 -9.88
C HIS A 8 -34.03 -15.84 -11.26
N THR A 9 -33.04 -16.47 -11.90
CA THR A 9 -33.05 -16.81 -13.34
C THR A 9 -32.11 -17.98 -13.55
N LEU A 10 -32.67 -19.03 -14.16
CA LEU A 10 -32.07 -20.26 -14.70
C LEU A 10 -30.53 -20.31 -14.63
N ALA A 11 -30.04 -21.29 -13.87
CA ALA A 11 -28.63 -21.60 -13.70
C ALA A 11 -27.90 -21.81 -15.03
N ILE A 12 -27.36 -20.72 -15.59
CA ILE A 12 -26.08 -20.76 -16.25
C ILE A 12 -25.09 -20.69 -15.10
N SER A 13 -24.33 -21.76 -14.87
CA SER A 13 -23.24 -21.77 -13.90
C SER A 13 -22.17 -20.77 -14.36
N ASN A 14 -22.39 -19.50 -14.07
CA ASN A 14 -21.40 -18.42 -14.18
C ASN A 14 -20.32 -18.54 -13.07
N GLY A 15 -20.38 -19.60 -12.26
CA GLY A 15 -19.60 -19.81 -11.05
C GLY A 15 -18.08 -19.98 -11.24
N ASN A 16 -17.59 -20.06 -12.48
CA ASN A 16 -16.16 -20.16 -12.73
C ASN A 16 -15.47 -18.79 -12.88
N PHE A 17 -16.22 -17.72 -13.16
CA PHE A 17 -15.65 -16.39 -13.44
C PHE A 17 -16.47 -15.27 -12.80
N VAL A 18 -16.80 -15.44 -11.52
CA VAL A 18 -17.32 -14.35 -10.69
C VAL A 18 -16.15 -13.42 -10.35
N LEU A 19 -16.33 -12.11 -10.54
CA LEU A 19 -15.32 -11.12 -10.16
C LEU A 19 -15.18 -11.08 -8.64
N GLU A 20 -13.99 -11.42 -8.15
CA GLU A 20 -13.56 -11.20 -6.77
C GLU A 20 -12.53 -10.06 -6.76
N LEU A 21 -12.75 -9.08 -5.88
CA LEU A 21 -11.80 -7.98 -5.68
C LEU A 21 -10.85 -8.36 -4.54
N ASP A 22 -9.72 -8.96 -4.90
CA ASP A 22 -8.63 -9.24 -3.96
C ASP A 22 -7.52 -8.18 -4.08
N PHE A 23 -7.34 -7.39 -3.03
CA PHE A 23 -6.29 -6.38 -2.93
C PHE A 23 -5.07 -6.84 -2.12
N GLU A 24 -5.12 -8.02 -1.48
CA GLU A 24 -4.03 -8.51 -0.63
C GLU A 24 -2.71 -8.67 -1.41
N PRO A 25 -2.69 -9.23 -2.64
CA PRO A 25 -1.47 -9.38 -3.42
C PRO A 25 -0.77 -8.06 -3.75
N PHE A 26 -1.52 -6.95 -3.81
CA PHE A 26 -0.98 -5.62 -4.11
C PHE A 26 -0.34 -4.94 -2.88
N ASN A 27 -0.58 -5.46 -1.68
CA ASN A 27 -0.10 -4.89 -0.41
C ASN A 27 1.14 -5.60 0.16
N ILE A 28 1.68 -6.63 -0.51
CA ILE A 28 2.79 -7.46 -0.01
C ILE A 28 4.06 -6.64 0.29
N SER A 29 4.28 -5.54 -0.43
CA SER A 29 5.42 -4.64 -0.20
C SER A 29 5.36 -3.87 1.12
N PHE A 30 4.20 -3.82 1.78
CA PHE A 30 4.00 -3.11 3.04
C PHE A 30 3.93 -4.09 4.19
N SER A 31 4.81 -3.93 5.18
CA SER A 31 4.67 -4.64 6.44
C SER A 31 3.37 -4.21 7.13
N ARG A 32 2.44 -5.13 7.37
CA ARG A 32 1.22 -4.83 8.14
C ARG A 32 1.52 -4.82 9.63
N PRO A 33 1.23 -3.72 10.35
CA PRO A 33 1.29 -3.72 11.81
C PRO A 33 0.25 -4.69 12.36
N THR A 34 0.63 -5.50 13.35
CA THR A 34 -0.28 -6.48 14.00
C THR A 34 -0.81 -6.01 15.35
N LEU A 35 -0.31 -4.90 15.88
CA LEU A 35 -0.71 -4.35 17.18
C LEU A 35 -1.92 -3.42 17.02
N ASN A 36 -2.95 -3.59 17.86
CA ASN A 36 -4.17 -2.75 17.83
C ASN A 36 -3.85 -1.25 17.93
N LYS A 37 -2.83 -0.87 18.72
CA LYS A 37 -2.39 0.53 18.84
C LYS A 37 -1.87 1.14 17.54
N SER A 38 -1.62 0.35 16.51
CA SER A 38 -1.15 0.81 15.20
C SER A 38 -2.29 1.12 14.23
N ILE A 39 -3.53 0.73 14.56
CA ILE A 39 -4.72 1.09 13.78
C ILE A 39 -4.91 2.62 13.86
N GLY A 40 -5.01 3.28 12.72
CA GLY A 40 -5.07 4.75 12.64
C GLY A 40 -3.71 5.47 12.71
N ASN A 41 -2.64 4.76 13.07
CA ASN A 41 -1.29 5.33 13.27
C ASN A 41 -0.32 4.93 12.15
N GLY A 42 -0.80 4.89 10.90
CA GLY A 42 -0.03 4.43 9.73
C GLY A 42 1.22 5.27 9.45
N VAL A 43 1.16 6.59 9.68
CA VAL A 43 2.30 7.50 9.48
C VAL A 43 3.43 7.20 10.46
N GLU A 44 3.12 6.95 11.74
CA GLU A 44 4.13 6.62 12.74
C GLU A 44 4.83 5.29 12.41
N PHE A 45 4.05 4.28 12.01
CA PHE A 45 4.59 3.00 11.57
C PHE A 45 5.47 3.14 10.32
N PHE A 46 4.97 3.89 9.32
CA PHE A 46 5.70 4.15 8.08
C PHE A 46 7.00 4.93 8.33
N ASN A 47 6.96 5.96 9.18
CA ASN A 47 8.14 6.73 9.56
C ASN A 47 9.19 5.85 10.25
N GLY A 48 8.78 4.94 11.14
CA GLY A 48 9.69 3.96 11.74
C GLY A 48 10.34 3.05 10.69
N HIS A 49 9.54 2.49 9.78
CA HIS A 49 10.04 1.65 8.68
C HIS A 49 11.00 2.41 7.75
N LEU A 50 10.62 3.61 7.32
CA LEU A 50 11.39 4.45 6.42
C LEU A 50 12.71 4.88 7.06
N SER A 51 12.69 5.28 8.33
CA SER A 51 13.89 5.61 9.10
C SER A 51 14.83 4.40 9.14
N ALA A 52 14.31 3.22 9.51
CA ALA A 52 15.10 2.00 9.52
C ALA A 52 15.64 1.60 8.12
N LYS A 53 15.00 2.03 7.03
CA LYS A 53 15.48 1.80 5.66
C LYS A 53 16.60 2.74 5.28
N PHE A 54 16.51 4.02 5.65
CA PHE A 54 17.50 5.08 5.39
C PHE A 54 18.82 4.94 6.16
N PHE A 55 18.82 4.25 7.31
CA PHE A 55 20.05 4.05 8.10
C PHE A 55 20.80 2.74 7.78
N ARG A 56 20.43 2.01 6.72
CA ARG A 56 21.06 0.72 6.36
C ARG A 56 22.32 0.83 5.51
N GLY A 57 22.67 2.01 5.02
CA GLY A 57 23.90 2.24 4.25
C GLY A 57 23.85 3.47 3.34
N LYS A 58 25.00 3.85 2.79
CA LYS A 58 25.15 5.08 1.96
C LYS A 58 24.21 5.12 0.75
N GLU A 59 23.90 3.95 0.17
CA GLU A 59 23.00 3.85 -0.99
C GLU A 59 21.53 4.05 -0.63
N SER A 60 21.14 3.71 0.61
CA SER A 60 19.74 3.82 1.05
C SER A 60 19.24 5.27 1.12
N MET A 61 20.18 6.24 1.15
CA MET A 61 19.84 7.66 1.11
C MET A 61 19.68 8.25 -0.29
N GLN A 62 20.07 7.53 -1.34
CA GLN A 62 20.00 8.04 -2.72
C GLN A 62 18.59 8.50 -3.11
N PRO A 63 17.50 7.77 -2.78
CA PRO A 63 16.16 8.22 -3.13
C PRO A 63 15.76 9.55 -2.47
N LEU A 64 16.21 9.81 -1.23
CA LEU A 64 15.94 11.09 -0.57
C LEU A 64 16.74 12.22 -1.23
N LEU A 65 18.01 11.97 -1.55
CA LEU A 65 18.85 12.95 -2.24
C LEU A 65 18.29 13.28 -3.62
N GLU A 66 17.85 12.28 -4.37
CA GLU A 66 17.23 12.46 -5.68
C GLU A 66 15.91 13.22 -5.57
N PHE A 67 15.06 12.87 -4.61
CA PHE A 67 13.83 13.61 -4.32
C PHE A 67 14.11 15.09 -4.06
N LEU A 68 15.08 15.41 -3.20
CA LEU A 68 15.44 16.79 -2.89
C LEU A 68 16.05 17.53 -4.09
N ARG A 69 16.86 16.86 -4.91
CA ARG A 69 17.46 17.43 -6.13
C ARG A 69 16.43 17.77 -7.19
N LEU A 70 15.43 16.91 -7.37
CA LEU A 70 14.35 17.11 -8.35
C LEU A 70 13.26 18.05 -7.80
N HIS A 71 13.27 18.34 -6.51
CA HIS A 71 12.29 19.22 -5.89
C HIS A 71 12.41 20.64 -6.44
N SER A 72 11.34 21.10 -7.10
CA SER A 72 11.23 22.44 -7.61
C SER A 72 9.84 23.00 -7.38
N TYR A 73 9.75 24.30 -7.19
CA TYR A 73 8.51 25.03 -7.06
C TYR A 73 8.46 26.13 -8.11
N ASN A 74 7.43 26.12 -8.97
CA ASN A 74 7.29 27.05 -10.10
C ASN A 74 8.57 27.14 -10.97
N GLY A 75 9.19 25.98 -11.26
CA GLY A 75 10.41 25.91 -12.07
C GLY A 75 11.68 26.39 -11.35
N LYS A 76 11.60 26.78 -10.08
CA LYS A 76 12.77 27.13 -9.26
C LYS A 76 13.18 25.93 -8.43
N VAL A 77 14.40 25.45 -8.64
CA VAL A 77 15.05 24.48 -7.75
C VAL A 77 15.38 25.18 -6.43
N GLY A 78 15.22 24.49 -5.30
CA GLY A 78 15.71 24.98 -4.01
C GLY A 78 17.23 25.14 -4.08
N GLN A 79 17.73 26.35 -3.82
CA GLN A 79 19.17 26.65 -3.72
C GLN A 79 19.71 26.21 -2.36
#